data_AF-A0A163H1U1-F1
#
_entry.id   AF-A0A163H1U1-F1
#
_cell.length_a   1.000
_cell.length_b   1.000
_cell.length_c   1.000
_cell.angle_alpha   90.00
_cell.angle_beta   90.00
_cell.angle_gamma   90.00
#
_symmetry.space_group_name_H-M   'P 1'
#
loop_
_entity.id
_entity.type
_entity.pdbx_description
1 polymer ?
#
loop_
_entity_poly.entity_id
_entity_poly.type
_entity_poly.pdbx_seq_one_letter_code
_entity_poly.pdbx_strand_id
1 'polypeptide(L)'
;MRGRIATVLAALLFLTIIYLCTPKSAYPLHIPGGYPYVKPKTPAIYAPTPNPPSTTPPPKKVIVKVQLPGEDLSWLLKLLPEWRNQVITLDLKFARLHDGAQRVDSGRIADAYLSWIVTNYANLAETMVFVAPALAQQEADAMKWRLPNQELISAIQHVRIEEVRKQGFAPLSCAAGTACQEAISPLREPPDEFRTLEVRMAKAWEGLFNNTLVPAELASPGGSEFVVAKEQVLKRSVEEYTRYWEWLARTKMDDDSAGALVQRLWHVIFGRASVWCPGAKECECGVFGRC
;
A
#
# COMPACT_ATOMS: atom_id res chain seq x y z
N MET A 1 26.45 -31.93 -53.04
CA MET A 1 26.31 -32.04 -51.56
C MET A 1 26.56 -30.73 -50.80
N ARG A 2 27.47 -29.84 -51.24
CA ARG A 2 27.76 -28.56 -50.54
C ARG A 2 26.59 -27.56 -50.43
N GLY A 3 25.73 -27.45 -51.45
CA GLY A 3 24.60 -26.50 -51.43
C GLY A 3 23.45 -26.85 -50.48
N ARG A 4 23.29 -28.14 -50.12
CA ARG A 4 22.25 -28.59 -49.17
C ARG A 4 22.65 -28.40 -47.71
N ILE A 5 23.95 -28.42 -47.42
CA ILE A 5 24.46 -28.22 -46.05
C ILE A 5 24.41 -26.73 -45.67
N ALA A 6 24.69 -25.84 -46.63
CA ALA A 6 24.62 -24.40 -46.41
C ALA A 6 23.19 -23.90 -46.13
N THR A 7 22.19 -24.45 -46.81
CA THR A 7 20.77 -24.09 -46.58
C THR A 7 20.26 -24.62 -45.24
N VAL A 8 20.69 -25.80 -44.81
CA VAL A 8 20.32 -26.35 -43.49
C VAL A 8 20.94 -25.53 -42.36
N LEU A 9 22.20 -25.11 -42.50
CA LEU A 9 22.86 -24.26 -41.51
C LEU A 9 22.22 -22.87 -41.43
N ALA A 10 21.86 -22.27 -42.56
CA ALA A 10 21.15 -20.98 -42.58
C ALA A 10 19.77 -21.08 -41.92
N ALA A 11 19.03 -22.17 -42.16
CA ALA A 11 17.72 -22.39 -41.55
C ALA A 11 17.81 -22.59 -40.03
N LEU A 12 18.82 -23.33 -39.55
CA LEU A 12 19.06 -23.53 -38.12
C LEU A 12 19.45 -22.24 -37.41
N LEU A 13 20.27 -21.40 -38.05
CA LEU A 13 20.67 -20.10 -37.53
C LEU A 13 19.47 -19.14 -37.43
N PHE A 14 18.60 -19.16 -38.45
CA PHE A 14 17.37 -18.36 -38.46
C PHE A 14 16.39 -18.82 -37.36
N LEU A 15 16.23 -20.12 -37.17
CA LEU A 15 15.40 -20.69 -36.09
C LEU A 15 15.93 -20.37 -34.69
N THR A 16 17.26 -20.35 -34.50
CA THR A 16 17.86 -19.98 -33.22
C THR A 16 17.73 -18.49 -32.94
N ILE A 17 17.86 -17.63 -33.95
CA ILE A 17 17.61 -16.18 -33.79
C ILE A 17 16.13 -15.93 -33.45
N ILE A 18 15.18 -16.61 -34.09
CA ILE A 18 13.75 -16.52 -33.75
C ILE A 18 13.51 -16.98 -32.30
N TYR A 19 14.13 -18.07 -31.87
CA TYR A 19 13.98 -18.56 -30.49
C TYR A 19 14.61 -17.62 -29.45
N LEU A 20 15.72 -16.94 -29.79
CA LEU A 20 16.39 -15.99 -28.90
C LEU A 20 15.75 -14.59 -28.89
N CYS A 21 15.10 -14.19 -30.00
CA CYS A 21 14.44 -12.89 -30.14
C CYS A 21 12.93 -12.93 -29.90
N THR A 22 12.33 -14.10 -29.69
CA THR A 22 10.94 -14.17 -29.21
C THR A 22 10.93 -13.75 -27.73
N PRO A 23 10.24 -12.64 -27.37
CA PRO A 23 10.14 -12.24 -25.98
C PRO A 23 9.47 -13.37 -25.21
N LYS A 24 10.18 -13.93 -24.21
CA LYS A 24 9.56 -14.79 -23.17
C LYS A 24 8.72 -13.91 -22.25
N SER A 25 7.66 -13.33 -22.80
CA SER A 25 6.59 -12.71 -22.03
C SER A 25 5.29 -13.31 -22.52
N ALA A 26 4.90 -14.39 -21.86
CA ALA A 26 3.55 -14.89 -21.88
C ALA A 26 3.26 -15.40 -20.48
N TYR A 27 3.10 -14.47 -19.52
CA TYR A 27 2.04 -14.72 -18.56
C TYR A 27 0.77 -14.87 -19.40
N PRO A 28 0.06 -16.00 -19.35
CA PRO A 28 -1.20 -16.09 -20.05
C PRO A 28 -2.12 -15.07 -19.38
N LEU A 29 -2.33 -13.92 -20.03
CA LEU A 29 -3.44 -13.06 -19.71
C LEU A 29 -4.70 -13.75 -20.26
N HIS A 30 -5.01 -14.92 -19.72
CA HIS A 30 -6.31 -15.53 -19.92
C HIS A 30 -7.26 -14.78 -18.99
N ILE A 31 -7.71 -13.60 -19.45
CA ILE A 31 -8.92 -12.99 -18.93
C ILE A 31 -10.05 -13.75 -19.62
N PRO A 32 -10.80 -14.61 -18.92
CA PRO A 32 -11.93 -15.29 -19.53
C PRO A 32 -13.06 -14.27 -19.68
N GLY A 33 -13.00 -13.48 -20.75
CA GLY A 33 -14.12 -12.68 -21.25
C GLY A 33 -15.04 -13.52 -22.14
N GLY A 34 -15.25 -14.80 -21.79
CA GLY A 34 -16.10 -15.70 -22.56
C GLY A 34 -17.54 -15.21 -22.53
N TYR A 35 -18.14 -15.02 -23.70
CA TYR A 35 -19.58 -14.75 -23.81
C TYR A 35 -20.38 -16.06 -23.64
N PRO A 36 -21.51 -16.04 -22.94
CA PRO A 36 -22.05 -14.91 -22.18
C PRO A 36 -21.22 -14.61 -20.91
N TYR A 37 -20.93 -13.34 -20.64
CA TYR A 37 -20.26 -12.92 -19.41
C TYR A 37 -21.14 -13.30 -18.22
N VAL A 38 -20.69 -14.30 -17.45
CA VAL A 38 -21.31 -14.66 -16.19
C VAL A 38 -20.60 -13.88 -15.11
N LYS A 39 -21.26 -12.84 -14.57
CA LYS A 39 -20.73 -12.09 -13.43
C LYS A 39 -20.47 -13.08 -12.28
N PRO A 40 -19.24 -13.18 -11.75
CA PRO A 40 -18.96 -14.02 -10.60
C PRO A 40 -19.86 -13.64 -9.43
N LYS A 41 -20.27 -14.62 -8.61
CA LYS A 41 -21.00 -14.33 -7.38
C LYS A 41 -20.13 -13.44 -6.50
N THR A 42 -20.64 -12.26 -6.16
CA THR A 42 -19.95 -11.36 -5.24
C THR A 42 -19.88 -12.05 -3.88
N PRO A 43 -18.67 -12.23 -3.30
CA PRO A 43 -18.55 -12.82 -1.97
C PRO A 43 -19.26 -11.93 -0.94
N ALA A 44 -19.77 -12.55 0.12
CA ALA A 44 -20.36 -11.80 1.21
C ALA A 44 -19.30 -10.93 1.89
N ILE A 45 -19.71 -9.73 2.31
CA ILE A 45 -18.84 -8.79 3.01
C ILE A 45 -18.90 -9.13 4.50
N TYR A 46 -17.77 -9.62 5.02
CA TYR A 46 -17.57 -9.85 6.45
C TYR A 46 -16.49 -8.91 6.94
N ALA A 47 -16.86 -7.99 7.83
CA ALA A 47 -15.90 -7.10 8.45
C ALA A 47 -14.90 -7.90 9.30
N PRO A 48 -13.60 -7.51 9.29
CA PRO A 48 -12.64 -8.06 10.23
C PRO A 48 -13.10 -7.77 11.66
N THR A 49 -12.82 -8.69 12.57
CA THR A 49 -13.17 -8.53 13.99
C THR A 49 -11.90 -8.57 14.84
N PRO A 50 -11.85 -7.83 15.96
CA PRO A 50 -10.68 -7.84 16.81
C PRO A 50 -10.46 -9.20 17.46
N ASN A 51 -9.23 -9.69 17.41
CA ASN A 51 -8.84 -10.85 18.20
C ASN A 51 -8.99 -10.54 19.70
N PRO A 52 -9.33 -11.55 20.52
CA PRO A 52 -9.36 -11.37 21.97
C PRO A 52 -7.96 -10.98 22.48
N PRO A 53 -7.88 -10.28 23.63
CA PRO A 53 -6.60 -9.99 24.27
C PRO A 53 -5.79 -11.27 24.51
N SER A 54 -4.52 -11.25 24.11
CA SER A 54 -3.58 -12.35 24.31
C SER A 54 -3.12 -12.43 25.77
N THR A 55 -2.87 -13.65 26.24
CA THR A 55 -2.21 -13.88 27.55
C THR A 55 -0.73 -13.53 27.52
N THR A 56 -0.12 -13.49 26.32
CA THR A 56 1.27 -13.07 26.13
C THR A 56 1.33 -11.58 25.78
N PRO A 57 2.25 -10.80 26.38
CA PRO A 57 2.42 -9.40 26.03
C PRO A 57 2.74 -9.22 24.54
N PRO A 58 2.17 -8.18 23.88
CA PRO A 58 2.53 -7.84 22.51
C PRO A 58 4.03 -7.54 22.37
N PRO A 59 4.62 -7.79 21.18
CA PRO A 59 6.00 -7.39 20.92
C PRO A 59 6.16 -5.86 21.06
N LYS A 60 7.35 -5.39 21.43
CA LYS A 60 7.62 -3.95 21.45
C LYS A 60 7.57 -3.33 20.06
N LYS A 61 8.14 -4.02 19.07
CA LYS A 61 8.31 -3.52 17.71
C LYS A 61 7.82 -4.56 16.70
N VAL A 62 7.00 -4.13 15.75
CA VAL A 62 6.50 -5.00 14.67
C VAL A 62 6.60 -4.31 13.31
N ILE A 63 6.96 -5.08 12.29
CA ILE A 63 6.84 -4.70 10.89
C ILE A 63 5.65 -5.46 10.30
N VAL A 64 4.67 -4.72 9.79
CA VAL A 64 3.55 -5.24 9.01
C VAL A 64 3.92 -5.09 7.54
N LYS A 65 4.49 -6.15 6.97
CA LYS A 65 4.92 -6.20 5.57
C LYS A 65 3.81 -6.75 4.71
N VAL A 66 3.33 -5.94 3.78
CA VAL A 66 2.47 -6.41 2.70
C VAL A 66 3.35 -6.81 1.53
N GLN A 67 3.12 -7.97 0.91
CA GLN A 67 3.93 -8.48 -0.20
C GLN A 67 3.08 -8.93 -1.39
N LEU A 68 3.71 -8.95 -2.56
CA LEU A 68 3.18 -9.67 -3.73
C LEU A 68 3.76 -11.10 -3.77
N PRO A 69 3.09 -12.05 -4.46
CA PRO A 69 3.60 -13.42 -4.60
C PRO A 69 4.98 -13.42 -5.26
N GLY A 70 5.94 -14.09 -4.63
CA GLY A 70 7.33 -14.20 -5.13
C GLY A 70 8.27 -13.08 -4.70
N GLU A 71 7.84 -12.14 -3.87
CA GLU A 71 8.70 -11.10 -3.32
C GLU A 71 9.76 -11.68 -2.35
N ASP A 72 11.02 -11.23 -2.45
CA ASP A 72 12.08 -11.64 -1.51
C ASP A 72 11.94 -10.88 -0.19
N LEU A 73 11.73 -11.64 0.89
CA LEU A 73 11.65 -11.14 2.26
C LEU A 73 12.87 -11.52 3.11
N SER A 74 13.92 -12.10 2.52
CA SER A 74 15.09 -12.57 3.27
C SER A 74 15.79 -11.45 4.05
N TRP A 75 15.65 -10.20 3.60
CA TRP A 75 16.20 -9.01 4.25
C TRP A 75 15.52 -8.67 5.59
N LEU A 76 14.24 -9.01 5.80
CA LEU A 76 13.52 -8.65 7.04
C LEU A 76 14.20 -9.27 8.26
N LEU A 77 14.46 -10.58 8.22
CA LEU A 77 15.11 -11.27 9.34
C LEU A 77 16.61 -10.98 9.42
N LYS A 78 17.28 -10.85 8.27
CA LYS A 78 18.74 -10.64 8.23
C LYS A 78 19.15 -9.24 8.68
N LEU A 79 18.39 -8.21 8.31
CA LEU A 79 18.79 -6.81 8.47
C LEU A 79 17.97 -6.06 9.52
N LEU A 80 16.85 -6.62 9.98
CA LEU A 80 15.97 -6.05 11.01
C LEU A 80 15.59 -7.07 12.10
N PRO A 81 16.57 -7.76 12.74
CA PRO A 81 16.30 -8.84 13.68
C PRO A 81 15.54 -8.41 14.95
N GLU A 82 15.64 -7.13 15.32
CA GLU A 82 14.95 -6.54 16.48
C GLU A 82 13.44 -6.33 16.25
N TRP A 83 12.98 -6.48 15.01
CA TRP A 83 11.58 -6.27 14.63
C TRP A 83 10.87 -7.61 14.46
N ARG A 84 9.73 -7.78 15.13
CA ARG A 84 8.85 -8.92 14.83
C ARG A 84 8.18 -8.69 13.47
N ASN A 85 8.20 -9.70 12.62
CA ASN A 85 7.62 -9.60 11.28
C ASN A 85 6.21 -10.18 11.26
N GLN A 86 5.28 -9.47 10.63
CA GLN A 86 3.97 -9.95 10.22
C GLN A 86 3.81 -9.71 8.74
N VAL A 87 3.66 -10.78 7.96
CA VAL A 87 3.62 -10.74 6.50
C VAL A 87 2.21 -11.01 6.00
N ILE A 88 1.71 -10.14 5.15
CA ILE A 88 0.41 -10.27 4.48
C ILE A 88 0.67 -10.37 2.98
N THR A 89 0.36 -11.52 2.38
CA THR A 89 0.48 -11.72 0.93
C THR A 89 -0.82 -11.29 0.26
N LEU A 90 -0.72 -10.39 -0.71
CA LEU A 90 -1.86 -9.99 -1.52
C LEU A 90 -1.98 -10.87 -2.77
N ASP A 91 -3.20 -11.18 -3.23
CA ASP A 91 -3.44 -11.97 -4.46
C ASP A 91 -3.45 -11.08 -5.70
N LEU A 92 -2.55 -11.32 -6.66
CA LEU A 92 -2.42 -10.56 -7.91
C LEU A 92 -3.73 -10.39 -8.71
N LYS A 93 -4.74 -11.23 -8.50
CA LYS A 93 -6.05 -11.15 -9.16
C LYS A 93 -6.99 -10.08 -8.56
N PHE A 94 -6.45 -8.91 -8.22
CA PHE A 94 -7.21 -7.81 -7.62
C PHE A 94 -8.24 -7.21 -8.57
N ALA A 95 -9.52 -7.57 -8.40
CA ALA A 95 -10.66 -6.76 -8.84
C ALA A 95 -11.97 -7.37 -8.35
N ARG A 96 -12.35 -7.21 -7.06
CA ARG A 96 -13.68 -7.45 -6.45
C ARG A 96 -14.43 -8.79 -6.70
N LEU A 97 -14.05 -9.57 -7.69
CA LEU A 97 -14.83 -10.57 -8.41
C LEU A 97 -13.88 -11.39 -9.30
N HIS A 98 -12.82 -11.94 -8.71
CA HIS A 98 -12.09 -13.01 -9.39
C HIS A 98 -12.72 -14.35 -9.02
N ASP A 99 -12.61 -15.32 -9.93
CA ASP A 99 -13.04 -16.68 -9.65
C ASP A 99 -12.28 -17.24 -8.44
N GLY A 100 -12.99 -17.91 -7.52
CA GLY A 100 -12.44 -18.42 -6.26
C GLY A 100 -12.23 -17.38 -5.13
N ALA A 101 -12.64 -16.13 -5.29
CA ALA A 101 -12.55 -15.12 -4.22
C ALA A 101 -13.36 -15.53 -2.98
N GLN A 102 -12.70 -15.65 -1.83
CA GLN A 102 -13.35 -16.01 -0.55
C GLN A 102 -13.88 -14.79 0.21
N ARG A 103 -13.37 -13.59 -0.09
CA ARG A 103 -13.75 -12.31 0.53
C ARG A 103 -13.69 -11.20 -0.51
N VAL A 104 -14.32 -10.06 -0.21
CA VAL A 104 -14.08 -8.83 -0.97
C VAL A 104 -12.68 -8.34 -0.63
N ASP A 105 -11.80 -8.31 -1.63
CA ASP A 105 -10.50 -7.65 -1.58
C ASP A 105 -10.64 -6.33 -2.36
N SER A 106 -10.76 -5.22 -1.62
CA SER A 106 -10.87 -3.88 -2.20
C SER A 106 -10.07 -2.85 -1.39
N GLY A 107 -9.18 -2.11 -2.05
CA GLY A 107 -8.23 -1.17 -1.47
C GLY A 107 -6.78 -1.64 -1.48
N ARG A 108 -6.49 -2.87 -1.96
CA ARG A 108 -5.15 -3.49 -2.01
C ARG A 108 -4.39 -3.38 -0.67
N ILE A 109 -3.40 -2.51 -0.61
CA ILE A 109 -2.57 -2.26 0.58
C ILE A 109 -3.41 -1.69 1.74
N ALA A 110 -4.39 -0.84 1.42
CA ALA A 110 -5.25 -0.22 2.43
C ALA A 110 -6.14 -1.26 3.12
N ASP A 111 -6.70 -2.20 2.36
CA ASP A 111 -7.45 -3.35 2.90
C ASP A 111 -6.60 -4.14 3.89
N ALA A 112 -5.37 -4.49 3.48
CA ALA A 112 -4.47 -5.29 4.30
C ALA A 112 -4.11 -4.58 5.61
N TYR A 113 -3.80 -3.28 5.58
CA TYR A 113 -3.49 -2.52 6.78
C TYR A 113 -4.69 -2.36 7.70
N LEU A 114 -5.86 -2.00 7.17
CA LEU A 114 -7.07 -1.84 7.98
C LEU A 114 -7.49 -3.17 8.59
N SER A 115 -7.49 -4.26 7.80
CA SER A 115 -7.78 -5.61 8.29
C SER A 115 -6.83 -6.01 9.41
N TRP A 116 -5.53 -5.73 9.24
CA TRP A 116 -4.53 -6.02 10.26
C TRP A 116 -4.76 -5.20 11.54
N ILE A 117 -4.99 -3.89 11.41
CA ILE A 117 -5.23 -2.99 12.55
C ILE A 117 -6.45 -3.45 13.33
N VAL A 118 -7.58 -3.71 12.66
CA VAL A 118 -8.82 -4.17 13.29
C VAL A 118 -8.59 -5.51 14.00
N THR A 119 -8.01 -6.49 13.30
CA THR A 119 -7.80 -7.83 13.84
C THR A 119 -6.83 -7.85 15.03
N ASN A 120 -5.82 -6.97 15.04
CA ASN A 120 -4.80 -6.90 16.09
C ASN A 120 -5.06 -5.79 17.12
N TYR A 121 -6.21 -5.11 17.07
CA TYR A 121 -6.46 -3.89 17.84
C TYR A 121 -6.26 -4.08 19.36
N ALA A 122 -6.68 -5.21 19.92
CA ALA A 122 -6.47 -5.54 21.34
C ALA A 122 -5.01 -5.94 21.68
N ASN A 123 -4.19 -6.25 20.67
CA ASN A 123 -2.87 -6.87 20.79
C ASN A 123 -1.77 -6.08 20.05
N LEU A 124 -1.97 -4.77 19.83
CA LEU A 124 -1.02 -3.92 19.11
C LEU A 124 0.34 -3.87 19.83
N ALA A 125 1.40 -3.92 19.02
CA ALA A 125 2.78 -3.67 19.44
C ALA A 125 2.96 -2.20 19.86
N GLU A 126 3.96 -1.89 20.69
CA GLU A 126 4.22 -0.49 21.12
C GLU A 126 4.56 0.42 19.93
N THR A 127 5.26 -0.09 18.92
CA THR A 127 5.55 0.61 17.66
C THR A 127 5.38 -0.31 16.47
N MET A 128 4.69 0.18 15.45
CA MET A 128 4.33 -0.57 14.25
C MET A 128 4.86 0.17 13.02
N VAL A 129 5.58 -0.54 12.17
CA VAL A 129 6.00 -0.06 10.85
C VAL A 129 5.16 -0.77 9.79
N PHE A 130 4.50 -0.01 8.94
CA PHE A 130 3.72 -0.52 7.82
C PHE A 130 4.53 -0.35 6.54
N VAL A 131 4.73 -1.46 5.82
CA VAL A 131 5.57 -1.53 4.64
C VAL A 131 4.78 -2.12 3.48
N ALA A 132 4.74 -1.41 2.36
CA ALA A 132 4.01 -1.83 1.18
C ALA A 132 4.83 -2.86 0.38
N PRO A 133 4.26 -3.58 -0.61
CA PRO A 133 5.03 -4.48 -1.48
C PRO A 133 6.22 -3.79 -2.16
N ALA A 134 7.26 -4.54 -2.52
CA ALA A 134 8.24 -4.02 -3.46
C ALA A 134 7.56 -3.80 -4.83
N LEU A 135 7.93 -2.74 -5.53
CA LEU A 135 7.57 -2.57 -6.94
C LEU A 135 8.64 -3.19 -7.83
N ALA A 136 8.25 -3.63 -9.03
CA ALA A 136 9.24 -3.90 -10.07
C ALA A 136 10.04 -2.61 -10.34
N GLN A 137 11.33 -2.71 -10.65
CA GLN A 137 12.22 -1.55 -10.82
C GLN A 137 11.66 -0.50 -11.80
N GLN A 138 11.01 -0.95 -12.87
CA GLN A 138 10.37 -0.09 -13.88
C GLN A 138 9.12 0.65 -13.37
N GLU A 139 8.43 0.10 -12.37
CA GLU A 139 7.26 0.72 -11.72
C GLU A 139 7.69 1.64 -10.57
N ALA A 140 8.82 1.36 -9.92
CA ALA A 140 9.39 2.22 -8.88
C ALA A 140 9.78 3.60 -9.42
N ASP A 141 10.37 3.65 -10.62
CA ASP A 141 10.70 4.91 -11.31
C ASP A 141 9.45 5.73 -11.68
N ALA A 142 8.31 5.06 -11.89
CA ALA A 142 7.03 5.70 -12.19
C ALA A 142 6.29 6.19 -10.93
N MET A 143 6.52 5.55 -9.77
CA MET A 143 5.82 5.83 -8.52
C MET A 143 6.72 6.62 -7.55
N LYS A 144 6.72 7.95 -7.67
CA LYS A 144 7.56 8.90 -6.90
C LYS A 144 7.45 8.86 -5.36
N TRP A 145 6.57 8.02 -4.80
CA TRP A 145 6.21 8.01 -3.37
C TRP A 145 6.66 6.78 -2.58
N ARG A 146 7.40 5.85 -3.20
CA ARG A 146 7.88 4.62 -2.53
C ARG A 146 9.40 4.65 -2.37
N LEU A 147 9.88 4.08 -1.27
CA LEU A 147 11.31 3.99 -1.01
C LEU A 147 11.94 2.78 -1.73
N PRO A 148 13.09 2.94 -2.39
CA PRO A 148 13.93 1.81 -2.78
C PRO A 148 14.26 0.95 -1.55
N ASN A 149 14.40 -0.38 -1.72
CA ASN A 149 14.60 -1.30 -0.60
C ASN A 149 15.75 -0.89 0.34
N GLN A 150 16.87 -0.39 -0.19
CA GLN A 150 17.99 0.05 0.64
C GLN A 150 17.65 1.27 1.50
N GLU A 151 16.92 2.25 0.95
CA GLU A 151 16.49 3.45 1.68
C GLU A 151 15.42 3.10 2.72
N LEU A 152 14.49 2.21 2.39
CA LEU A 152 13.50 1.69 3.32
C LEU A 152 14.15 0.95 4.49
N ILE A 153 15.09 0.04 4.22
CA ILE A 153 15.83 -0.68 5.27
C ILE A 153 16.56 0.32 6.16
N SER A 154 17.29 1.27 5.56
CA SER A 154 17.98 2.33 6.29
C SER A 154 17.01 3.17 7.13
N ALA A 155 15.86 3.56 6.59
CA ALA A 155 14.83 4.28 7.33
C ALA A 155 14.39 3.49 8.57
N ILE A 156 13.99 2.22 8.42
CA ILE A 156 13.52 1.39 9.54
C ILE A 156 14.62 1.17 10.59
N GLN A 157 15.88 0.99 10.18
CA GLN A 157 17.02 0.84 11.10
C GLN A 157 17.25 2.10 11.95
N HIS A 158 17.00 3.28 11.38
CA HIS A 158 17.29 4.55 12.03
C HIS A 158 16.06 5.23 12.67
N VAL A 159 14.86 4.64 12.58
CA VAL A 159 13.67 5.21 13.22
C VAL A 159 13.91 5.44 14.71
N ARG A 160 13.78 6.69 15.14
CA ARG A 160 13.84 7.11 16.55
C ARG A 160 12.50 6.83 17.23
N ILE A 161 12.37 5.61 17.75
CA ILE A 161 11.14 5.10 18.38
C ILE A 161 10.55 6.07 19.41
N GLU A 162 11.37 6.62 20.31
CA GLU A 162 10.89 7.56 21.33
C GLU A 162 10.32 8.85 20.74
N GLU A 163 10.89 9.31 19.62
CA GLU A 163 10.40 10.49 18.93
C GLU A 163 9.09 10.20 18.20
N VAL A 164 8.99 9.03 17.55
CA VAL A 164 7.72 8.54 16.98
C VAL A 164 6.64 8.38 18.03
N ARG A 165 6.95 7.91 19.24
CA ARG A 165 5.99 7.79 20.34
C ARG A 165 5.45 9.15 20.77
N LYS A 166 6.30 10.18 20.85
CA LYS A 166 5.87 11.56 21.15
C LYS A 166 5.00 12.14 20.04
N GLN A 167 5.40 11.91 18.79
CA GLN A 167 4.74 12.42 17.61
C GLN A 167 3.48 11.63 17.20
N GLY A 168 3.37 10.39 17.66
CA GLY A 168 2.32 9.43 17.34
C GLY A 168 2.47 8.74 15.98
N PHE A 169 2.86 9.47 14.94
CA PHE A 169 2.93 8.99 13.55
C PHE A 169 4.02 9.72 12.77
N ALA A 170 4.75 8.99 11.91
CA ALA A 170 5.72 9.56 10.97
C ALA A 170 5.80 8.74 9.67
N PRO A 171 6.02 9.37 8.50
CA PRO A 171 6.31 8.67 7.25
C PRO A 171 7.70 8.04 7.33
N LEU A 172 7.92 6.97 6.58
CA LEU A 172 9.27 6.40 6.42
C LEU A 172 10.12 7.17 5.39
N SER A 173 9.49 8.04 4.60
CA SER A 173 10.15 8.90 3.63
C SER A 173 9.96 10.37 3.97
N CYS A 174 11.05 11.11 4.13
CA CYS A 174 11.01 12.57 4.23
C CYS A 174 11.09 13.16 2.82
N ALA A 175 9.97 13.67 2.32
CA ALA A 175 9.92 14.21 0.96
C ALA A 175 10.85 15.42 0.81
N ALA A 176 11.77 15.35 -0.15
CA ALA A 176 12.44 16.53 -0.69
C ALA A 176 11.46 17.32 -1.56
N GLY A 177 10.58 18.10 -0.92
CA GLY A 177 9.75 19.13 -1.55
C GLY A 177 8.55 18.68 -2.39
N THR A 178 8.56 17.52 -3.06
CA THR A 178 7.55 17.19 -4.10
C THR A 178 6.24 16.60 -3.56
N ALA A 179 6.24 15.83 -2.47
CA ALA A 179 5.02 15.20 -1.92
C ALA A 179 3.96 16.20 -1.47
N CYS A 180 4.42 17.35 -1.02
CA CYS A 180 3.58 18.45 -0.59
C CYS A 180 3.19 19.39 -1.73
N GLN A 181 3.77 19.22 -2.92
CA GLN A 181 3.41 19.98 -4.11
C GLN A 181 2.20 19.40 -4.84
N GLU A 182 1.92 18.10 -4.67
CA GLU A 182 0.73 17.44 -5.22
C GLU A 182 -0.44 17.44 -4.23
N ALA A 183 -0.79 18.62 -3.70
CA ALA A 183 -1.95 18.77 -2.83
C ALA A 183 -3.24 18.36 -3.56
N ILE A 184 -4.09 17.60 -2.88
CA ILE A 184 -5.42 17.22 -3.32
C ILE A 184 -6.38 18.32 -2.85
N SER A 185 -7.14 18.91 -3.78
CA SER A 185 -8.19 19.90 -3.48
C SER A 185 -9.58 19.27 -3.66
N PRO A 186 -10.22 18.70 -2.61
CA PRO A 186 -11.49 17.98 -2.74
C PRO A 186 -12.68 18.83 -3.19
N LEU A 187 -12.59 20.14 -2.96
CA LEU A 187 -13.64 21.13 -3.23
C LEU A 187 -13.27 22.09 -4.38
N ARG A 188 -12.40 21.65 -5.30
CA ARG A 188 -11.95 22.44 -6.45
C ARG A 188 -13.15 22.86 -7.32
N GLU A 189 -13.19 24.14 -7.69
CA GLU A 189 -14.18 24.72 -8.60
C GLU A 189 -13.48 25.50 -9.74
N PRO A 190 -13.72 25.16 -11.02
CA PRO A 190 -14.50 24.02 -11.49
C PRO A 190 -13.79 22.68 -11.20
N PRO A 191 -14.52 21.56 -11.08
CA PRO A 191 -13.92 20.24 -10.93
C PRO A 191 -12.96 19.92 -12.09
N ASP A 192 -11.79 19.37 -11.78
CA ASP A 192 -10.85 18.84 -12.77
C ASP A 192 -11.06 17.32 -12.89
N GLU A 193 -11.78 16.89 -13.93
CA GLU A 193 -12.15 15.49 -14.14
C GLU A 193 -10.94 14.55 -14.34
N PHE A 194 -9.79 15.09 -14.76
CA PHE A 194 -8.55 14.32 -14.89
C PHE A 194 -7.90 14.05 -13.53
N ARG A 195 -8.24 14.83 -12.49
CA ARG A 195 -7.82 14.62 -11.10
C ARG A 195 -8.82 13.71 -10.38
N THR A 196 -8.90 12.46 -10.82
CA THR A 196 -9.92 11.47 -10.41
C THR A 196 -10.03 11.25 -8.90
N LEU A 197 -8.93 11.39 -8.15
CA LEU A 197 -8.94 11.31 -6.69
C LEU A 197 -9.59 12.53 -6.04
N GLU A 198 -9.34 13.75 -6.55
CA GLU A 198 -9.92 14.99 -6.00
C GLU A 198 -11.44 14.96 -6.11
N VAL A 199 -11.94 14.66 -7.31
CA VAL A 199 -13.37 14.62 -7.64
C VAL A 199 -14.13 13.63 -6.76
N ARG A 200 -13.46 12.57 -6.29
CA ARG A 200 -14.08 11.53 -5.45
C ARG A 200 -13.85 11.74 -3.95
N MET A 201 -12.91 12.59 -3.55
CA MET A 201 -12.47 12.73 -2.16
C MET A 201 -13.58 13.24 -1.24
N ALA A 202 -14.35 14.26 -1.65
CA ALA A 202 -15.41 14.83 -0.80
C ALA A 202 -16.45 13.77 -0.40
N LYS A 203 -16.92 12.97 -1.37
CA LYS A 203 -17.87 11.87 -1.10
C LYS A 203 -17.23 10.71 -0.32
N ALA A 204 -15.96 10.42 -0.57
CA ALA A 204 -15.23 9.42 0.20
C ALA A 204 -15.07 9.83 1.66
N TRP A 205 -14.79 11.11 1.92
CA TRP A 205 -14.64 11.69 3.25
C TRP A 205 -15.89 11.48 4.11
N GLU A 206 -17.07 11.77 3.56
CA GLU A 206 -18.34 11.53 4.25
C GLU A 206 -18.50 10.07 4.68
N GLY A 207 -18.20 9.13 3.78
CA GLY A 207 -18.29 7.70 4.09
C GLY A 207 -17.26 7.20 5.10
N LEU A 208 -16.04 7.77 5.06
CA LEU A 208 -14.94 7.39 5.95
C LEU A 208 -15.12 8.00 7.35
N PHE A 209 -15.28 9.33 7.43
CA PHE A 209 -15.27 10.07 8.68
C PHE A 209 -16.66 10.41 9.24
N ASN A 210 -17.73 10.02 8.53
CA ASN A 210 -19.13 10.24 8.94
C ASN A 210 -19.44 11.71 9.25
N ASN A 211 -18.88 12.62 8.48
CA ASN A 211 -19.12 14.06 8.58
C ASN A 211 -18.86 14.73 7.23
N THR A 212 -19.32 15.97 7.08
CA THR A 212 -19.16 16.80 5.88
C THR A 212 -18.05 17.86 6.03
N LEU A 213 -17.18 17.73 7.03
CA LEU A 213 -16.06 18.64 7.28
C LEU A 213 -14.88 18.30 6.34
N VAL A 214 -15.14 18.37 5.04
CA VAL A 214 -14.15 18.10 4.01
C VAL A 214 -13.13 19.25 3.99
N PRO A 215 -11.83 18.96 4.14
CA PRO A 215 -10.81 20.01 4.09
C PRO A 215 -10.69 20.59 2.68
N ALA A 216 -10.33 21.87 2.59
CA ALA A 216 -10.07 22.53 1.31
C ALA A 216 -8.88 21.90 0.56
N GLU A 217 -7.87 21.46 1.31
CA GLU A 217 -6.66 20.83 0.79
C GLU A 217 -6.19 19.67 1.67
N LEU A 218 -5.58 18.67 1.02
CA LEU A 218 -4.95 17.50 1.61
C LEU A 218 -3.54 17.33 1.05
N ALA A 219 -2.53 17.33 1.92
CA ALA A 219 -1.14 17.11 1.53
C ALA A 219 -0.34 16.50 2.68
N SER A 220 0.55 15.55 2.37
CA SER A 220 1.48 14.92 3.31
C SER A 220 2.68 14.35 2.58
N PRO A 221 3.88 14.31 3.18
CA PRO A 221 4.97 13.48 2.72
C PRO A 221 4.54 12.01 2.65
N GLY A 222 4.66 11.42 1.46
CA GLY A 222 4.71 9.97 1.20
C GLY A 222 3.50 9.10 1.59
N GLY A 223 2.95 8.39 0.60
CA GLY A 223 2.85 6.91 0.55
C GLY A 223 2.09 6.07 1.59
N SER A 224 2.14 4.75 1.35
CA SER A 224 1.65 3.69 2.24
C SER A 224 2.69 3.27 3.31
N GLU A 225 3.87 3.88 3.34
CA GLU A 225 4.97 3.46 4.21
C GLU A 225 5.16 4.43 5.38
N PHE A 226 4.86 3.96 6.58
CA PHE A 226 4.85 4.80 7.78
C PHE A 226 5.14 4.00 9.04
N VAL A 227 5.48 4.72 10.10
CA VAL A 227 5.60 4.22 11.46
C VAL A 227 4.59 4.91 12.36
N VAL A 228 3.94 4.14 13.23
CA VAL A 228 2.91 4.62 14.15
C VAL A 228 3.07 3.98 15.52
N ALA A 229 2.86 4.79 16.57
CA ALA A 229 2.84 4.35 17.95
C ALA A 229 1.49 3.75 18.31
N LYS A 230 1.48 2.75 19.21
CA LYS A 230 0.25 2.12 19.72
C LYS A 230 -0.76 3.14 20.21
N GLU A 231 -0.29 4.08 21.02
CA GLU A 231 -1.12 5.10 21.65
C GLU A 231 -1.80 6.00 20.60
N GLN A 232 -1.16 6.19 19.44
CA GLN A 232 -1.74 6.96 18.34
C GLN A 232 -2.83 6.18 17.59
N VAL A 233 -2.67 4.87 17.41
CA VAL A 233 -3.73 4.01 16.85
C VAL A 233 -4.94 3.99 17.79
N LEU A 234 -4.70 3.86 19.09
CA LEU A 234 -5.77 3.80 20.10
C LEU A 234 -6.55 5.10 20.32
N LYS A 235 -6.14 6.22 19.70
CA LYS A 235 -6.93 7.47 19.73
C LYS A 235 -8.23 7.39 18.93
N ARG A 236 -8.35 6.42 18.02
CA ARG A 236 -9.57 6.14 17.26
C ARG A 236 -10.11 4.79 17.69
N SER A 237 -11.42 4.64 17.78
CA SER A 237 -12.00 3.36 18.19
C SER A 237 -11.83 2.30 17.10
N VAL A 238 -11.93 1.03 17.49
CA VAL A 238 -11.84 -0.07 16.52
C VAL A 238 -12.97 -0.02 15.51
N GLU A 239 -14.16 0.46 15.90
CA GLU A 239 -15.31 0.66 15.03
C GLU A 239 -15.04 1.70 13.94
N GLU A 240 -14.20 2.71 14.20
CA GLU A 240 -13.79 3.66 13.18
C GLU A 240 -12.90 3.02 12.12
N TYR A 241 -11.94 2.19 12.54
CA TYR A 241 -11.11 1.42 11.61
C TYR A 241 -11.94 0.41 10.81
N THR A 242 -12.90 -0.26 11.47
CA THR A 242 -13.87 -1.14 10.80
C THR A 242 -14.69 -0.39 9.77
N ARG A 243 -15.16 0.84 10.09
CA ARG A 243 -15.88 1.69 9.14
C ARG A 243 -15.03 2.04 7.91
N TYR A 244 -13.76 2.37 8.10
CA TYR A 244 -12.85 2.62 6.95
C TYR A 244 -12.72 1.39 6.06
N TRP A 245 -12.60 0.21 6.67
CA TRP A 245 -12.57 -1.06 5.95
C TRP A 245 -13.88 -1.34 5.20
N GLU A 246 -15.02 -1.13 5.85
CA GLU A 246 -16.34 -1.34 5.24
C GLU A 246 -16.59 -0.39 4.06
N TRP A 247 -16.13 0.86 4.16
CA TRP A 247 -16.17 1.81 3.05
C TRP A 247 -15.40 1.26 1.83
N LEU A 248 -14.18 0.74 2.03
CA LEU A 248 -13.40 0.12 0.97
C LEU A 248 -14.12 -1.09 0.37
N ALA A 249 -14.68 -1.97 1.21
CA ALA A 249 -15.38 -3.16 0.77
C ALA A 249 -16.67 -2.85 -0.04
N ARG A 250 -17.30 -1.68 0.19
CA ARG A 250 -18.61 -1.33 -0.38
C ARG A 250 -18.55 -0.23 -1.45
N THR A 251 -17.46 0.52 -1.55
CA THR A 251 -17.35 1.63 -2.50
C THR A 251 -17.54 1.14 -3.94
N LYS A 252 -17.95 2.03 -4.84
CA LYS A 252 -18.05 1.73 -6.28
C LYS A 252 -16.79 2.10 -7.05
N MET A 253 -15.83 2.76 -6.39
CA MET A 253 -14.53 3.09 -6.98
C MET A 253 -13.79 1.81 -7.38
N ASP A 254 -13.02 1.84 -8.46
CA ASP A 254 -12.10 0.75 -8.77
C ASP A 254 -11.08 0.57 -7.63
N ASP A 255 -10.47 -0.60 -7.63
CA ASP A 255 -9.65 -1.07 -6.53
C ASP A 255 -8.43 -0.17 -6.26
N ASP A 256 -7.73 0.20 -7.33
CA ASP A 256 -6.55 1.06 -7.30
C ASP A 256 -6.89 2.46 -6.80
N SER A 257 -7.95 3.07 -7.34
CA SER A 257 -8.37 4.41 -6.93
C SER A 257 -8.85 4.45 -5.48
N ALA A 258 -9.60 3.43 -5.02
CA ALA A 258 -10.07 3.34 -3.64
C ALA A 258 -8.89 3.19 -2.66
N GLY A 259 -7.93 2.32 -2.98
CA GLY A 259 -6.73 2.12 -2.18
C GLY A 259 -5.83 3.36 -2.14
N ALA A 260 -5.62 4.01 -3.29
CA ALA A 260 -4.85 5.25 -3.39
C ALA A 260 -5.48 6.38 -2.58
N LEU A 261 -6.82 6.49 -2.58
CA LEU A 261 -7.54 7.48 -1.79
C LEU A 261 -7.27 7.30 -0.29
N VAL A 262 -7.40 6.07 0.24
CA VAL A 262 -7.13 5.80 1.66
C VAL A 262 -5.66 6.03 2.01
N GLN A 263 -4.72 5.68 1.11
CA GLN A 263 -3.31 5.96 1.32
C GLN A 263 -3.02 7.45 1.52
N ARG A 264 -3.76 8.33 0.82
CA ARG A 264 -3.65 9.79 0.99
C ARG A 264 -4.26 10.31 2.29
N LEU A 265 -4.90 9.45 3.09
CA LEU A 265 -5.56 9.82 4.34
C LEU A 265 -4.88 9.27 5.59
N TRP A 266 -3.79 8.49 5.47
CA TRP A 266 -3.14 7.89 6.64
C TRP A 266 -2.72 8.93 7.68
N HIS A 267 -2.16 10.07 7.26
CA HIS A 267 -1.77 11.14 8.18
C HIS A 267 -2.99 11.69 8.95
N VAL A 268 -4.14 11.89 8.27
CA VAL A 268 -5.39 12.32 8.90
C VAL A 268 -5.94 11.24 9.85
N ILE A 269 -5.96 9.98 9.41
CA ILE A 269 -6.38 8.81 10.20
C ILE A 269 -5.48 8.65 11.44
N PHE A 270 -4.24 9.13 11.41
CA PHE A 270 -3.35 9.17 12.57
C PHE A 270 -3.18 10.57 13.16
N GLY A 271 -4.19 11.43 12.99
CA GLY A 271 -4.38 12.65 13.78
C GLY A 271 -3.49 13.83 13.40
N ARG A 272 -2.87 13.82 12.21
CA ARG A 272 -2.22 15.00 11.62
C ARG A 272 -3.26 15.90 10.96
N ALA A 273 -2.87 17.16 10.74
CA ALA A 273 -3.68 18.12 10.00
C ALA A 273 -3.89 17.67 8.55
N SER A 274 -4.93 18.19 7.88
CA SER A 274 -5.22 17.84 6.48
C SER A 274 -4.04 18.16 5.54
N VAL A 275 -3.37 19.28 5.80
CA VAL A 275 -2.07 19.64 5.24
C VAL A 275 -1.01 19.46 6.32
N TRP A 276 -0.16 18.45 6.17
CA TRP A 276 0.93 18.17 7.09
C TRP A 276 2.23 17.94 6.33
N CYS A 277 3.03 18.99 6.22
CA CYS A 277 4.21 19.03 5.35
C CYS A 277 5.45 19.53 6.09
N PRO A 278 6.02 18.71 7.00
CA PRO A 278 7.25 19.07 7.71
C PRO A 278 8.41 19.27 6.72
N GLY A 279 9.35 20.15 7.08
CA GLY A 279 10.54 20.36 6.27
C GLY A 279 11.40 19.08 6.18
N ALA A 280 12.02 18.81 5.04
CA ALA A 280 12.80 17.58 4.84
C ALA A 280 13.87 17.38 5.92
N LYS A 281 14.63 18.44 6.26
CA LYS A 281 15.64 18.41 7.33
C LYS A 281 15.04 18.16 8.71
N GLU A 282 13.89 18.77 9.00
CA GLU A 282 13.18 18.57 10.28
C GLU A 282 12.71 17.12 10.41
N CYS A 283 12.15 16.57 9.34
CA CYS A 283 11.73 15.17 9.27
C CYS A 283 12.93 14.21 9.41
N GLU A 284 14.02 14.41 8.66
CA GLU A 284 15.20 13.54 8.69
C GLU A 284 15.87 13.53 10.08
N CYS A 285 16.03 14.71 10.69
CA CYS A 285 16.57 14.85 12.04
C CYS A 285 15.63 14.27 13.12
N GLY A 286 14.34 14.54 13.01
CA GLY A 286 13.34 14.12 13.99
C GLY A 286 13.11 12.61 13.96
N VAL A 287 12.79 12.07 12.78
CA VAL A 287 12.37 10.68 12.61
C VAL A 287 13.57 9.73 12.56
N PHE A 288 14.67 10.12 11.90
CA PHE A 288 15.81 9.22 11.65
C PHE A 288 17.10 9.63 12.35
N GLY A 289 17.17 10.83 12.95
CA GLY A 289 18.42 11.36 13.52
C GLY A 289 19.49 11.68 12.48
N ARG A 290 19.11 11.79 11.20
CA ARG A 290 20.00 12.11 10.09
C ARG A 290 20.03 13.63 9.90
N CYS A 291 20.93 14.26 10.64
CA CYS A 291 21.32 15.66 10.51
C CYS A 291 22.75 15.74 9.93
#